data_AF-A0A0N0BXK2-F1
#
_entry.id   AF-A0A0N0BXK2-F1
#
_cell.length_a   1.000
_cell.length_b   1.000
_cell.length_c   1.000
_cell.angle_alpha   90.00
_cell.angle_beta   90.00
_cell.angle_gamma   90.00
#
_symmetry.space_group_name_H-M   'P 1'
#
loop_
_entity.id
_entity.type
_entity.pdbx_description
1 polymer ?
#
loop_
_entity_poly.entity_id
_entity_poly.type
_entity_poly.pdbx_seq_one_letter_code
_entity_poly.pdbx_strand_id
1 'polypeptide(L)' 'MKKGDVTCPDCSAGSRRIELESRKGNAGHYKCLICERVLEVFDGSREIAYRLAVQPSDLHPVRE' A
#
# COMPACT_ATOMS: atom_id res chain seq x y z
N MET A 1 -2.78 -7.10 -15.47
CA MET A 1 -2.36 -7.04 -14.04
C MET A 1 -1.28 -5.99 -13.93
N LYS A 2 -1.52 -4.95 -13.14
CA LYS A 2 -0.58 -3.84 -12.94
C LYS A 2 0.05 -3.96 -11.56
N LYS A 3 1.37 -3.80 -11.49
CA LYS A 3 2.14 -3.76 -10.24
C LYS A 3 2.56 -2.32 -9.98
N GLY A 4 2.46 -1.89 -8.74
CA GLY A 4 2.96 -0.60 -8.27
C GLY A 4 3.39 -0.69 -6.83
N ASP A 5 3.79 0.45 -6.26
CA ASP A 5 4.21 0.57 -4.88
C ASP A 5 3.56 1.80 -4.27
N VAL A 6 3.22 1.72 -2.99
CA VAL A 6 2.63 2.80 -2.20
C VAL A 6 3.46 2.97 -0.95
N THR A 7 3.99 4.18 -0.75
CA THR A 7 4.77 4.53 0.44
C THR A 7 3.94 5.42 1.35
N CYS A 8 3.91 5.09 2.64
CA CYS A 8 3.27 5.93 3.63
C CYS A 8 4.11 7.19 3.88
N PRO A 9 3.55 8.40 3.74
CA PRO A 9 4.31 9.62 3.99
C PRO A 9 4.63 9.87 5.48
N ASP A 10 3.90 9.22 6.39
CA ASP A 10 4.04 9.48 7.84
C ASP A 10 5.09 8.59 8.50
N CYS A 11 5.21 7.33 8.06
CA CYS A 11 6.12 6.36 8.67
C CYS A 11 7.07 5.70 7.68
N SER A 12 7.02 6.06 6.40
CA SER A 12 7.87 5.50 5.33
C SER A 12 7.68 4.00 5.07
N ALA A 13 6.65 3.37 5.63
CA ALA A 13 6.30 1.99 5.31
C ALA A 13 5.92 1.85 3.82
N GLY A 14 6.50 0.85 3.15
CA GLY A 14 6.27 0.58 1.74
C GLY A 14 5.40 -0.64 1.52
N SER A 15 4.41 -0.55 0.64
CA SER A 15 3.50 -1.65 0.31
C SER A 15 3.45 -1.90 -1.19
N ARG A 16 3.57 -3.17 -1.58
CA ARG A 16 3.40 -3.60 -2.98
C ARG A 16 1.92 -3.58 -3.31
N ARG A 17 1.55 -2.91 -4.40
CA ARG A 17 0.19 -2.81 -4.93
C ARG A 17 0.06 -3.68 -6.17
N ILE A 18 -1.00 -4.49 -6.25
CA ILE A 18 -1.34 -5.31 -7.40
C ILE A 18 -2.79 -5.04 -7.79
N GLU A 19 -3.01 -4.61 -9.03
CA GLU A 19 -4.34 -4.36 -9.58
C GLU A 19 -4.68 -5.36 -10.70
N LEU A 20 -5.83 -6.01 -10.56
CA LEU A 20 -6.34 -7.00 -11.51
C LEU A 20 -7.37 -6.35 -12.43
N GLU A 21 -6.92 -5.88 -13.58
CA GLU A 21 -7.78 -5.20 -14.57
C GLU A 21 -8.95 -6.05 -15.09
N SER A 22 -8.81 -7.37 -15.07
CA SER A 22 -9.83 -8.33 -15.51
C SER A 22 -10.84 -8.70 -14.43
N ARG A 23 -10.67 -8.25 -13.18
CA ARG A 23 -11.52 -8.62 -12.05
C ARG A 23 -12.07 -7.38 -11.37
N LYS A 24 -13.39 -7.36 -11.18
CA LYS A 24 -14.08 -6.30 -10.43
C LYS A 24 -13.75 -6.44 -8.94
N GLY A 25 -13.57 -5.31 -8.26
CA GLY A 25 -13.27 -5.24 -6.84
C GLY A 25 -14.46 -4.77 -6.01
N ASN A 26 -14.16 -4.36 -4.78
CA ASN A 26 -15.09 -3.67 -3.89
C ASN A 26 -14.60 -2.25 -3.65
N ALA A 27 -15.52 -1.30 -3.51
CA ALA A 27 -15.17 0.05 -3.11
C ALA A 27 -14.62 0.05 -1.68
N GLY A 28 -13.68 0.95 -1.39
CA GLY A 28 -13.04 1.00 -0.09
C GLY A 28 -11.80 1.86 -0.07
N HIS A 29 -10.96 1.61 0.93
CA HIS A 29 -9.72 2.33 1.13
C HIS A 29 -8.65 1.38 1.64
N TYR A 30 -7.40 1.69 1.29
CA TYR A 30 -6.23 1.01 1.85
C TYR A 30 -5.57 1.93 2.88
N LYS A 31 -5.33 1.39 4.07
CA LYS A 31 -4.60 2.06 5.14
C LYS A 31 -3.19 1.50 5.23
N CYS A 32 -2.25 2.36 5.63
CA CYS A 32 -0.95 1.92 6.07
C CYS A 32 -1.12 0.87 7.18
N LEU A 33 -0.47 -0.28 7.05
CA LEU A 33 -0.54 -1.37 8.04
C LEU A 33 0.23 -1.07 9.33
N ILE A 34 0.92 0.08 9.40
CA ILE A 34 1.73 0.50 10.56
C ILE A 34 1.09 1.65 11.34
N CYS A 35 0.70 2.73 10.66
CA CYS A 35 0.16 3.93 11.31
C CYS A 35 -1.30 4.24 10.95
N GLU A 36 -1.97 3.34 10.23
CA GLU A 36 -3.40 3.44 9.87
C GLU A 36 -3.80 4.65 9.00
N ARG A 37 -2.86 5.48 8.55
CA ARG A 37 -3.12 6.54 7.56
C ARG A 37 -3.73 5.93 6.29
N VAL A 38 -4.81 6.53 5.80
CA VAL A 38 -5.39 6.20 4.49
C VAL A 38 -4.41 6.61 3.38
N LEU A 39 -4.03 5.66 2.53
CA LEU A 39 -3.07 5.86 1.43
C LEU A 39 -3.75 5.92 0.06
N GLU A 40 -4.81 5.13 -0.13
CA GLU A 40 -5.60 5.13 -1.37
C GLU A 40 -7.08 4.91 -1.06
N VAL A 41 -7.94 5.47 -1.91
CA VAL A 41 -9.39 5.23 -1.95
C VAL A 41 -9.71 4.72 -3.35
N PHE A 42 -10.55 3.70 -3.45
CA PHE A 42 -10.91 3.06 -4.71
C PHE A 42 -12.42 2.82 -4.80
N ASP A 43 -12.93 2.88 -6.03
CA ASP A 43 -14.35 2.80 -6.38
C ASP A 43 -14.85 1.35 -6.58
N GLY A 44 -13.95 0.36 -6.50
CA GLY A 44 -14.27 -1.05 -6.74
C GLY A 44 -14.39 -1.44 -8.22
N SER A 45 -14.04 -0.56 -9.16
CA SER A 45 -14.00 -0.89 -10.59
C SER A 45 -13.04 -2.04 -10.88
N ARG A 46 -11.97 -2.16 -10.10
CA ARG A 46 -10.95 -3.21 -10.21
C ARG A 46 -10.59 -3.76 -8.83
N GLU A 47 -10.25 -5.04 -8.79
CA GLU A 47 -9.72 -5.65 -7.58
C GLU A 47 -8.27 -5.22 -7.37
N ILE A 48 -7.96 -4.77 -6.15
CA ILE A 48 -6.64 -4.30 -5.75
C ILE A 48 -6.23 -5.06 -4.49
N ALA A 49 -5.02 -5.60 -4.50
CA ALA A 49 -4.40 -6.27 -3.38
C ALA A 49 -3.13 -5.53 -2.96
N TYR A 50 -2.85 -5.53 -1.66
CA TYR A 50 -1.67 -4.90 -1.08
C TYR A 50 -0.91 -5.91 -0.22
N ARG A 51 0.42 -5.80 -0.22
CA ARG A 51 1.30 -6.57 0.68
C ARG A 51 2.36 -5.63 1.24
N LEU A 52 2.54 -5.64 2.55
CA LEU A 52 3.66 -4.93 3.18
C LEU A 52 4.99 -5.44 2.59
N ALA A 53 5.85 -4.51 2.18
CA ALA A 53 7.13 -4.81 1.54
C ALA A 53 8.32 -4.22 2.30
N VAL A 54 8.15 -3.07 2.95
CA VAL A 54 9.15 -2.41 3.79
C VAL A 54 8.50 -2.00 5.10
N GLN A 55 9.02 -2.50 6.23
CA GLN A 55 8.66 -1.97 7.55
C GLN A 55 9.60 -0.83 7.93
N PRO A 56 9.12 0.21 8.65
CA PRO A 56 9.96 1.31 9.07
C PRO A 56 11.15 0.87 9.94
N SER A 57 11.00 -0.19 10.73
CA SER A 57 12.10 -0.79 11.52
C SER A 57 13.23 -1.36 10.67
N ASP A 58 12.97 -1.68 9.39
CA ASP A 58 14.01 -2.15 8.46
C ASP A 58 14.89 -0.99 7.97
N LEU A 59 14.36 0.24 8.02
CA LEU A 59 15.10 1.48 7.83
C LEU A 59 15.84 1.79 9.14
N HIS A 60 16.94 1.10 9.41
CA HIS A 60 17.79 1.46 10.55
C HIS A 60 18.07 2.97 10.56
N PRO A 61 18.11 3.65 11.73
CA PRO A 61 18.68 4.98 11.76
C PRO A 61 20.12 4.87 11.27
N VAL A 62 20.45 5.65 10.24
CA VAL A 62 21.84 5.84 9.82
C VAL A 62 22.58 6.28 11.08
N ARG A 63 23.47 5.42 11.60
CA ARG A 63 24.39 5.84 12.67
C ARG A 63 25.31 6.87 12.02
N GLU A 64 25.14 8.13 12.40
CA GLU A 64 26.06 9.24 12.11
C GLU A 64 27.45 8.96 12.69
#